data_AF-A0A510V398-F1
#
_entry.id   AF-A0A510V398-F1
#
_cell.length_a   1.000
_cell.length_b   1.000
_cell.length_c   1.000
_cell.angle_alpha   90.00
_cell.angle_beta   90.00
_cell.angle_gamma   90.00
#
_symmetry.space_group_name_H-M   'P 1'
#
loop_
_entity.id
_entity.type
_entity.pdbx_description
1 polymer ?
#
loop_
_entity_poly.entity_id
_entity_poly.type
_entity_poly.pdbx_seq_one_letter_code
_entity_poly.pdbx_strand_id
1 'polypeptide(L)'
;MPDTSAGAVHEHGPRDLGWSEPQPVPDGTWHRTAVVPCTHRACAGGVLAVHLMTSTDGRVPQQAADLATRIVAAVPGVLDDALAFLVATARADPQAVGLDDAGAVVADVLDELSLVLDESDEWLVHVGECPFPAADPYGIAVRMRGLRPVGLEVLEDAETEPPGTGS
;
A
#
# COMPACT_ATOMS: atom_id res chain seq x y z
N MET A 1 52.98 -13.22 1.61
CA MET A 1 51.75 -13.32 2.42
C MET A 1 50.77 -12.30 1.85
N PRO A 2 49.73 -12.72 1.10
CA PRO A 2 48.68 -11.80 0.71
C PRO A 2 47.65 -11.69 1.84
N ASP A 3 47.32 -10.44 2.13
CA ASP A 3 46.31 -9.99 3.08
C ASP A 3 44.92 -10.34 2.51
N THR A 4 44.21 -11.28 3.15
CA THR A 4 42.81 -11.57 2.81
C THR A 4 41.94 -10.61 3.61
N SER A 5 41.65 -9.45 3.02
CA SER A 5 40.55 -8.59 3.45
C SER A 5 39.25 -9.38 3.32
N ALA A 6 38.73 -9.84 4.45
CA ALA A 6 37.40 -10.40 4.55
C ALA A 6 36.39 -9.30 4.20
N GLY A 7 35.77 -9.41 3.01
CA GLY A 7 34.60 -8.64 2.66
C GLY A 7 33.51 -8.88 3.70
N ALA A 8 33.03 -7.81 4.32
CA ALA A 8 31.81 -7.84 5.09
C ALA A 8 30.67 -8.22 4.14
N VAL A 9 30.33 -9.50 4.13
CA VAL A 9 29.03 -9.96 3.65
C VAL A 9 28.01 -9.32 4.60
N HIS A 10 27.31 -8.29 4.13
CA HIS A 10 26.09 -7.87 4.78
C HIS A 10 25.12 -9.04 4.66
N GLU A 11 25.07 -9.85 5.72
CA GLU A 11 24.02 -10.83 5.93
C GLU A 11 22.71 -10.06 5.97
N HIS A 12 22.01 -10.05 4.84
CA HIS A 12 20.61 -9.69 4.77
C HIS A 12 19.87 -10.74 5.62
N GLY A 13 19.71 -10.44 6.91
CA GLY A 13 18.86 -11.23 7.76
C GLY A 13 17.46 -11.33 7.13
N PRO A 14 16.68 -12.36 7.47
CA PRO A 14 15.36 -12.66 6.88
C PRO A 14 14.26 -11.61 7.17
N ARG A 15 14.63 -10.36 7.46
CA ARG A 15 13.76 -9.23 7.83
C ARG A 15 13.95 -8.00 6.93
N ASP A 16 14.82 -8.07 5.93
CA ASP A 16 14.99 -6.98 4.98
C ASP A 16 14.25 -7.31 3.69
N LEU A 17 13.23 -6.51 3.37
CA LEU A 17 12.40 -6.66 2.17
C LEU A 17 13.11 -6.17 0.90
N GLY A 18 14.36 -5.70 1.01
CA GLY A 18 15.10 -5.16 -0.12
C GLY A 18 14.55 -3.81 -0.56
N TRP A 19 14.38 -2.89 0.41
CA TRP A 19 13.87 -1.55 0.16
C TRP A 19 14.72 -0.78 -0.85
N SER A 20 14.06 0.00 -1.72
CA SER A 20 14.72 0.97 -2.60
C SER A 20 15.48 2.03 -1.79
N GLU A 21 16.34 2.78 -2.49
CA GLU A 21 16.90 4.01 -1.92
C GLU A 21 15.79 4.98 -1.52
N PRO A 22 15.92 5.67 -0.38
CA PRO A 22 14.93 6.63 0.10
C PRO A 22 14.80 7.82 -0.85
N GLN A 23 13.56 8.15 -1.21
CA GLN A 23 13.23 9.33 -2.03
C GLN A 23 12.53 10.37 -1.15
N PRO A 24 12.95 11.65 -1.16
CA PRO A 24 12.30 12.69 -0.38
C PRO A 24 10.91 13.02 -0.97
N VAL A 25 9.93 13.26 -0.11
CA VAL A 25 8.57 13.68 -0.45
C VAL A 25 8.38 15.14 -0.01
N PRO A 26 7.59 15.98 -0.73
CA PRO A 26 7.45 17.41 -0.42
C PRO A 26 6.97 17.75 1.00
N ASP A 27 6.30 16.81 1.67
CA ASP A 27 5.80 16.95 3.05
C ASP A 27 6.89 16.74 4.13
N GLY A 28 8.13 16.47 3.73
CA GLY A 28 9.25 16.22 4.62
C GLY A 28 9.41 14.76 5.05
N THR A 29 8.60 13.85 4.51
CA THR A 29 8.76 12.40 4.68
C THR A 29 9.65 11.79 3.59
N TRP A 30 9.96 10.51 3.75
CA TRP A 30 10.79 9.74 2.84
C TRP A 30 10.06 8.49 2.40
N HIS A 31 10.00 8.29 1.08
CA HIS A 31 9.36 7.17 0.43
C HIS A 31 10.38 6.09 0.06
N ARG A 32 10.05 4.84 0.35
CA ARG A 32 10.78 3.65 -0.11
C ARG A 32 9.79 2.67 -0.74
N THR A 33 10.26 1.90 -1.70
CA THR A 33 9.47 0.84 -2.32
C THR A 33 10.22 -0.48 -2.23
N ALA A 34 9.51 -1.54 -1.87
CA ALA A 34 9.95 -2.93 -2.03
C ALA A 34 9.01 -3.65 -2.99
N VAL A 35 9.53 -4.56 -3.80
CA VAL A 35 8.73 -5.41 -4.68
C VAL A 35 8.83 -6.83 -4.17
N VAL A 36 7.70 -7.40 -3.77
CA VAL A 36 7.64 -8.75 -3.19
C VAL A 36 6.93 -9.72 -4.13
N PRO A 37 7.32 -11.00 -4.16
CA PRO A 37 6.56 -12.02 -4.89
C PRO A 37 5.13 -12.11 -4.36
N CYS A 38 4.15 -12.17 -5.26
CA CYS A 38 2.75 -12.27 -4.91
C CYS A 38 2.04 -13.28 -5.81
N THR A 39 1.45 -14.31 -5.21
CA THR A 39 0.67 -15.34 -5.91
C THR A 39 -0.83 -15.08 -5.89
N HIS A 40 -1.26 -13.98 -5.26
CA HIS A 40 -2.67 -13.60 -5.20
C HIS A 40 -3.17 -13.17 -6.58
N ARG A 41 -4.42 -13.49 -6.91
CA ARG A 41 -4.98 -13.28 -8.26
C ARG A 41 -4.97 -11.82 -8.72
N ALA A 42 -5.10 -10.89 -7.78
CA ALA A 42 -5.13 -9.45 -8.04
C ALA A 42 -3.73 -8.80 -8.09
N CYS A 43 -2.65 -9.59 -7.97
CA CYS A 43 -1.29 -9.10 -8.17
C CYS A 43 -0.87 -9.27 -9.64
N ALA A 44 -0.95 -8.19 -10.40
CA ALA A 44 -0.51 -8.17 -11.79
C ALA A 44 0.98 -8.56 -11.89
N GLY A 45 1.32 -9.45 -12.83
CA GLY A 45 2.71 -9.86 -13.06
C GLY A 45 3.34 -10.70 -11.93
N GLY A 46 2.56 -11.17 -10.96
CA GLY A 46 3.05 -12.04 -9.88
C GLY A 46 3.88 -11.32 -8.81
N VAL A 47 3.77 -10.00 -8.74
CA VAL A 47 4.48 -9.14 -7.77
C VAL A 47 3.52 -8.17 -7.10
N LEU A 48 3.91 -7.69 -5.92
CA LEU A 48 3.19 -6.67 -5.17
C LEU A 48 4.16 -5.56 -4.76
N ALA A 49 3.79 -4.32 -5.04
CA ALA A 49 4.53 -3.16 -4.57
C ALA A 49 4.17 -2.86 -3.11
N VAL A 50 5.19 -2.65 -2.28
CA VAL A 50 5.07 -2.24 -0.89
C VAL A 50 5.75 -0.88 -0.76
N HIS A 51 4.96 0.15 -0.51
CA HIS A 51 5.41 1.51 -0.27
C HIS A 51 5.51 1.74 1.24
N LEU A 52 6.60 2.37 1.66
CA LEU A 52 6.84 2.73 3.03
C LEU A 52 7.19 4.21 3.13
N MET A 53 6.42 4.94 3.93
CA MET A 53 6.67 6.32 4.31
C MET A 53 7.35 6.36 5.68
N THR A 54 8.43 7.15 5.80
CA THR A 54 9.15 7.32 7.07
C THR A 54 9.54 8.77 7.27
N SER A 55 9.68 9.19 8.52
CA SER A 55 10.16 10.52 8.91
C SER A 55 11.66 10.77 8.66
N THR A 56 12.45 9.74 8.28
CA THR A 56 13.91 9.86 8.10
C THR A 56 14.40 9.15 6.84
N ASP A 57 15.51 9.61 6.26
CA ASP A 57 16.24 8.95 5.16
C ASP A 57 17.08 7.76 5.64
N GLY A 58 17.24 7.59 6.96
CA GLY A 58 18.06 6.56 7.56
C GLY A 58 17.50 5.13 7.42
N ARG A 59 17.96 4.26 8.32
CA ARG A 59 17.47 2.88 8.40
C ARG A 59 15.97 2.87 8.66
N VAL A 60 15.25 1.98 7.96
CA VAL A 60 13.83 1.72 8.22
C VAL A 60 13.61 1.40 9.70
N PRO A 61 12.70 2.12 10.39
CA PRO A 61 12.36 1.86 11.78
C PRO A 61 12.00 0.38 12.01
N GLN A 62 12.51 -0.22 13.09
CA GLN A 62 12.32 -1.66 13.35
C GLN A 62 10.83 -2.04 13.43
N GLN A 63 9.99 -1.18 14.01
CA GLN A 63 8.56 -1.41 14.09
C GLN A 63 7.90 -1.51 12.70
N ALA A 64 8.24 -0.60 11.79
CA ALA A 64 7.73 -0.61 10.42
C ALA A 64 8.24 -1.83 9.65
N ALA A 65 9.53 -2.19 9.80
CA ALA A 65 10.10 -3.40 9.19
C ALA A 65 9.42 -4.69 9.69
N ASP A 66 9.16 -4.80 11.00
CA ASP A 66 8.47 -5.94 11.59
C ASP A 66 7.01 -6.01 11.13
N LEU A 67 6.32 -4.88 11.00
CA LEU A 67 4.96 -4.82 10.46
C LEU A 67 4.92 -5.24 8.99
N ALA A 68 5.79 -4.67 8.15
CA ALA A 68 5.89 -5.00 6.74
C ALA A 68 6.18 -6.50 6.54
N THR A 69 7.11 -7.06 7.33
CA THR A 69 7.43 -8.50 7.28
C THR A 69 6.21 -9.37 7.62
N ARG A 70 5.43 -8.99 8.65
CA ARG A 70 4.20 -9.71 9.01
C ARG A 70 3.14 -9.63 7.92
N ILE A 71 2.95 -8.46 7.31
CA ILE A 71 1.98 -8.26 6.24
C ILE A 71 2.38 -9.07 5.01
N VAL A 72 3.64 -8.97 4.57
CA VAL A 72 4.17 -9.71 3.41
C VAL A 72 4.00 -11.23 3.59
N ALA A 73 4.26 -11.75 4.79
CA ALA A 73 4.05 -13.17 5.10
C ALA A 73 2.57 -13.61 5.05
N ALA A 74 1.63 -12.66 5.15
CA ALA A 74 0.19 -12.90 5.17
C ALA A 74 -0.54 -12.39 3.91
N VAL A 75 0.20 -11.91 2.89
CA VAL A 75 -0.36 -11.19 1.72
C VAL A 75 -1.60 -11.85 1.12
N PRO A 76 -1.63 -13.15 0.77
CA PRO A 76 -2.82 -13.71 0.13
C PRO A 76 -4.09 -13.54 0.97
N GLY A 77 -4.04 -13.85 2.26
CA GLY A 77 -5.21 -13.72 3.15
C GLY A 77 -5.56 -12.27 3.47
N VAL A 78 -4.55 -11.41 3.57
CA VAL A 78 -4.74 -9.97 3.80
C VAL A 78 -5.43 -9.30 2.61
N LEU A 79 -5.04 -9.66 1.38
CA LEU A 79 -5.65 -9.14 0.17
C LEU A 79 -7.09 -9.66 0.01
N ASP A 80 -7.34 -10.96 0.25
CA ASP A 80 -8.70 -11.51 0.24
C ASP A 80 -9.62 -10.80 1.26
N ASP A 81 -9.14 -10.58 2.50
CA ASP A 81 -9.88 -9.88 3.55
C ASP A 81 -10.19 -8.42 3.15
N ALA A 82 -9.21 -7.71 2.57
CA ALA A 82 -9.37 -6.32 2.13
C ALA A 82 -10.37 -6.20 0.97
N LEU A 83 -10.24 -7.03 -0.07
CA LEU A 83 -11.16 -7.03 -1.21
C LEU A 83 -12.58 -7.43 -0.78
N ALA A 84 -12.72 -8.43 0.10
CA ALA A 84 -14.02 -8.82 0.64
C ALA A 84 -14.68 -7.67 1.43
N PHE A 85 -13.89 -6.93 2.22
CA PHE A 85 -14.37 -5.75 2.95
C PHE A 85 -14.81 -4.63 2.02
N LEU A 86 -14.04 -4.33 0.98
CA LEU A 86 -14.37 -3.34 -0.04
C LEU A 86 -15.69 -3.68 -0.75
N VAL A 87 -15.83 -4.92 -1.23
CA VAL A 87 -17.06 -5.39 -1.87
C VAL A 87 -18.25 -5.33 -0.92
N ALA A 88 -18.08 -5.76 0.33
CA ALA A 88 -19.15 -5.73 1.33
C ALA A 88 -19.59 -4.29 1.64
N THR A 89 -18.64 -3.37 1.76
CA THR A 89 -18.92 -1.96 2.03
C THR A 89 -19.61 -1.29 0.85
N ALA A 90 -19.11 -1.49 -0.37
CA ALA A 90 -19.71 -0.97 -1.60
C ALA A 90 -21.16 -1.48 -1.82
N ARG A 91 -21.47 -2.72 -1.38
CA ARG A 91 -22.83 -3.25 -1.44
C ARG A 91 -23.74 -2.67 -0.36
N ALA A 92 -23.20 -2.40 0.82
CA ALA A 92 -23.94 -1.83 1.94
C ALA A 92 -24.22 -0.33 1.74
N ASP A 93 -23.28 0.37 1.12
CA ASP A 93 -23.37 1.80 0.80
C ASP A 93 -22.76 2.08 -0.59
N PRO A 94 -23.54 1.89 -1.67
CA PRO A 94 -23.07 2.13 -3.04
C PRO A 94 -22.66 3.59 -3.29
N GLN A 95 -23.30 4.53 -2.60
CA GLN A 95 -23.03 5.95 -2.77
C GLN A 95 -21.64 6.34 -2.25
N ALA A 96 -21.14 5.65 -1.22
CA ALA A 96 -19.77 5.84 -0.71
C ALA A 96 -18.68 5.53 -1.75
N VAL A 97 -19.00 4.77 -2.80
CA VAL A 97 -18.09 4.45 -3.91
C VAL A 97 -18.56 5.02 -5.24
N GLY A 98 -19.54 5.93 -5.22
CA GLY A 98 -20.05 6.62 -6.42
C GLY A 98 -20.97 5.77 -7.30
N LEU A 99 -21.62 4.74 -6.76
CA LEU A 99 -22.55 3.87 -7.49
C LEU A 99 -24.02 4.19 -7.18
N ASP A 100 -24.87 4.20 -8.20
CA ASP A 100 -26.32 4.49 -8.08
C ASP A 100 -27.14 3.32 -7.50
N ASP A 101 -26.66 2.08 -7.63
CA ASP A 101 -27.29 0.88 -7.08
C ASP A 101 -26.18 -0.11 -6.66
N ALA A 102 -26.48 -1.04 -5.73
CA ALA A 102 -25.56 -2.05 -5.22
C ALA A 102 -25.19 -3.15 -6.25
N GLY A 103 -25.58 -2.96 -7.51
CA GLY A 103 -25.45 -3.93 -8.59
C GLY A 103 -23.99 -4.31 -8.92
N ALA A 104 -23.75 -5.62 -9.01
CA ALA A 104 -22.57 -6.29 -9.56
C ALA A 104 -21.17 -5.77 -9.15
N VAL A 105 -20.97 -5.35 -7.89
CA VAL A 105 -19.60 -5.22 -7.38
C VAL A 105 -19.01 -6.62 -7.21
N VAL A 106 -18.04 -6.97 -8.06
CA VAL A 106 -17.33 -8.25 -8.04
C VAL A 106 -15.86 -8.00 -7.72
N ALA A 107 -15.27 -8.85 -6.87
CA ALA A 107 -13.87 -8.71 -6.48
C ALA A 107 -12.88 -8.94 -7.64
N ASP A 108 -13.32 -9.56 -8.74
CA ASP A 108 -12.45 -9.99 -9.83
C ASP A 108 -12.09 -8.87 -10.81
N VAL A 109 -12.70 -7.69 -10.66
CA VAL A 109 -12.39 -6.47 -11.43
C VAL A 109 -11.58 -5.46 -10.61
N LEU A 110 -10.98 -5.92 -9.51
CA LEU A 110 -10.15 -5.11 -8.62
C LEU A 110 -8.71 -5.59 -8.77
N ASP A 111 -7.88 -4.74 -9.39
CA ASP A 111 -6.50 -5.02 -9.72
C ASP A 111 -5.58 -3.83 -9.41
N GLU A 112 -4.32 -3.94 -9.83
CA GLU A 112 -3.25 -2.99 -9.48
C GLU A 112 -3.12 -2.74 -7.98
N LEU A 113 -3.05 -3.83 -7.21
CA LEU A 113 -2.92 -3.74 -5.76
C LEU A 113 -1.52 -3.27 -5.36
N SER A 114 -1.47 -2.40 -4.34
CA SER A 114 -0.23 -2.08 -3.63
C SER A 114 -0.49 -1.93 -2.14
N LEU A 115 0.57 -2.03 -1.33
CA LEU A 115 0.50 -1.79 0.11
C LEU A 115 1.15 -0.44 0.41
N VAL A 116 0.50 0.40 1.20
CA VAL A 116 1.08 1.67 1.66
C VAL A 116 1.16 1.64 3.18
N LEU A 117 2.37 1.69 3.70
CA LEU A 117 2.66 1.66 5.13
C LEU A 117 3.32 2.97 5.54
N ASP A 118 3.13 3.36 6.79
CA ASP A 118 3.92 4.37 7.46
C ASP A 118 4.50 3.82 8.77
N GLU A 119 4.93 4.70 9.67
CA GLU A 119 5.47 4.33 10.99
C GLU A 119 4.37 4.02 12.02
N SER A 120 3.09 4.12 11.66
CA SER A 120 1.94 3.85 12.52
C SER A 120 1.55 2.35 12.51
N ASP A 121 0.48 2.00 13.23
CA ASP A 121 -0.11 0.66 13.22
C ASP A 121 -1.23 0.50 12.18
N GLU A 122 -1.58 1.61 11.51
CA GLU A 122 -2.51 1.64 10.40
C GLU A 122 -1.77 1.74 9.07
N TRP A 123 -2.34 1.11 8.05
CA TRP A 123 -1.75 1.03 6.72
C TRP A 123 -2.83 0.75 5.69
N LEU A 124 -2.52 0.84 4.41
CA LEU A 124 -3.51 0.76 3.33
C LEU A 124 -3.23 -0.43 2.40
N VAL A 125 -4.29 -1.12 1.98
CA VAL A 125 -4.32 -1.85 0.71
C VAL A 125 -4.91 -0.91 -0.32
N HIS A 126 -4.08 -0.42 -1.24
CA HIS A 126 -4.50 0.43 -2.34
C HIS A 126 -4.94 -0.42 -3.53
N VAL A 127 -6.04 -0.03 -4.16
CA VAL A 127 -6.59 -0.62 -5.39
C VAL A 127 -6.56 0.46 -6.47
N GLY A 128 -5.58 0.37 -7.37
CA GLY A 128 -5.35 1.40 -8.40
C GLY A 128 -6.37 1.35 -9.54
N GLU A 129 -6.79 0.16 -9.96
CA GLU A 129 -7.80 -0.01 -11.00
C GLU A 129 -9.05 -0.68 -10.40
N CYS A 130 -10.17 0.05 -10.45
CA CYS A 130 -11.44 -0.45 -9.95
C CYS A 130 -12.62 0.24 -10.67
N PRO A 131 -13.81 -0.39 -10.73
CA PRO A 131 -14.96 0.14 -11.46
C PRO A 131 -15.72 1.25 -10.69
N PHE A 132 -15.14 1.80 -9.62
CA PHE A 132 -15.82 2.74 -8.74
C PHE A 132 -15.62 4.18 -9.23
N PRO A 133 -16.69 4.91 -9.60
CA PRO A 133 -16.54 6.29 -10.08
C PRO A 133 -15.88 7.22 -9.06
N ALA A 134 -16.07 6.99 -7.76
CA ALA A 134 -15.42 7.78 -6.71
C ALA A 134 -13.91 7.56 -6.65
N ALA A 135 -13.40 6.44 -7.19
CA ALA A 135 -11.99 6.08 -7.17
C ALA A 135 -11.24 6.56 -8.43
N ASP A 136 -11.90 7.22 -9.38
CA ASP A 136 -11.22 7.78 -10.56
C ASP A 136 -10.67 9.18 -10.22
N PRO A 137 -9.38 9.48 -10.45
CA PRO A 137 -8.34 8.65 -11.07
C PRO A 137 -7.36 7.97 -10.11
N TYR A 138 -7.48 8.18 -8.80
CA TYR A 138 -6.42 7.87 -7.84
C TYR A 138 -6.61 6.57 -7.06
N GLY A 139 -7.69 5.83 -7.31
CA GLY A 139 -8.00 4.56 -6.68
C GLY A 139 -8.78 4.67 -5.37
N ILE A 140 -8.98 3.51 -4.75
CA ILE A 140 -9.59 3.39 -3.42
C ILE A 140 -8.67 2.58 -2.53
N ALA A 141 -8.59 2.97 -1.26
CA ALA A 141 -7.79 2.28 -0.26
C ALA A 141 -8.67 1.63 0.80
N VAL A 142 -8.31 0.40 1.17
CA VAL A 142 -8.83 -0.24 2.38
C VAL A 142 -7.85 0.06 3.51
N ARG A 143 -8.33 0.79 4.52
CA ARG A 143 -7.58 1.02 5.76
C ARG A 143 -7.51 -0.26 6.57
N MET A 144 -6.32 -0.58 7.03
CA MET A 144 -5.99 -1.78 7.76
C MET A 144 -5.39 -1.41 9.11
N ARG A 145 -5.71 -2.15 10.17
CA ARG A 145 -4.99 -2.10 11.45
C ARG A 145 -4.53 -3.50 11.82
N GLY A 146 -3.22 -3.66 12.04
CA GLY A 146 -2.64 -5.00 12.14
C GLY A 146 -2.82 -5.77 10.83
N LEU A 147 -3.64 -6.83 10.81
CA LEU A 147 -3.94 -7.61 9.59
C LEU A 147 -5.44 -7.57 9.23
N ARG A 148 -6.20 -6.62 9.78
CA ARG A 148 -7.66 -6.56 9.62
C ARG A 148 -8.09 -5.23 8.98
N PRO A 149 -9.09 -5.26 8.08
CA PRO A 149 -9.68 -4.04 7.55
C PRO A 149 -10.46 -3.30 8.64
N VAL A 150 -10.36 -1.98 8.64
CA VAL A 150 -11.02 -1.09 9.62
C VAL A 150 -11.80 0.05 8.96
N GLY A 151 -11.61 0.31 7.66
CA GLY A 151 -12.35 1.34 6.94
C GLY A 151 -12.00 1.41 5.46
N LEU A 152 -12.75 2.24 4.72
CA LEU A 152 -12.43 2.62 3.36
C LEU A 152 -11.98 4.08 3.32
N GLU A 153 -11.11 4.38 2.37
CA GLU A 153 -10.64 5.72 2.07
C GLU A 153 -10.64 5.90 0.55
N VAL A 154 -11.42 6.86 0.07
CA VAL A 154 -11.39 7.28 -1.33
C VAL A 154 -10.22 8.25 -1.47
N LEU A 155 -9.29 7.94 -2.38
CA LEU A 155 -8.14 8.80 -2.61
C LEU A 155 -8.56 9.90 -3.57
N GLU A 156 -8.73 11.11 -3.04
CA GLU A 156 -8.99 12.31 -3.84
C GLU A 156 -7.68 13.02 -4.18
N ASP A 157 -7.72 13.86 -5.22
CA ASP A 157 -6.58 14.68 -5.63
C ASP A 157 -6.07 15.54 -4.46
N ALA A 158 -4.79 15.40 -4.13
CA ALA A 158 -4.13 16.26 -3.15
C ALA A 158 -3.91 17.69 -3.69
N GLU A 159 -4.15 17.95 -4.98
CA GLU A 159 -4.09 19.30 -5.57
C GLU A 159 -5.44 20.03 -5.48
N THR A 160 -5.84 20.43 -4.28
CA THR A 160 -6.62 21.67 -4.16
C THR A 160 -5.63 22.82 -4.02
N GLU A 161 -5.09 23.34 -5.13
CA GLU A 161 -4.53 24.69 -5.10
C GLU A 161 -5.60 25.62 -4.50
N PRO A 162 -5.31 26.39 -3.44
CA PRO A 162 -6.24 27.42 -3.00
C PRO A 162 -6.50 28.34 -4.20
N PRO A 163 -7.75 28.78 -4.46
CA PRO A 163 -8.03 29.63 -5.59
C PRO A 163 -7.09 30.83 -5.52
N GLY A 164 -6.15 30.89 -6.47
CA GLY A 164 -5.21 31.99 -6.58
C GLY A 164 -6.03 33.27 -6.60
N THR A 165 -5.88 34.08 -5.56
CA THR A 165 -6.46 35.42 -5.51
C THR A 165 -5.84 36.20 -6.67
N GLY A 166 -6.58 36.30 -7.77
CA GLY A 166 -6.23 37.15 -8.89
C GLY A 166 -5.91 38.54 -8.38
N SER A 167 -4.73 39.04 -8.75
CA SER A 167 -4.34 40.44 -8.63
C SER A 167 -4.34 41.08 -10.00
#